data_AF-A0A956LG63-F1
#
_entry.id   AF-A0A956LG63-F1
#
_cell.length_a   1.000
_cell.length_b   1.000
_cell.length_c   1.000
_cell.angle_alpha   90.00
_cell.angle_beta   90.00
_cell.angle_gamma   90.00
#
_symmetry.space_group_name_H-M   'P 1'
#
loop_
_entity.id
_entity.type
_entity.pdbx_description
1 polymer ?
#
loop_
_entity_poly.entity_id
_entity_poly.type
_entity_poly.pdbx_seq_one_letter_code
_entity_poly.pdbx_strand_id
1 'polypeptide(L)'
;MFKGNGTRAAPVPANQVRVAQSRDAVSEEFTELGVTRAKAPSAQEAVDLAKQKCGQAGGGNLLILNTPPFESNGSWRVDASCVRTKNAPAAAPSGSGGRAPQ
;
A
#
# COMPACT_ATOMS: atom_id res chain seq x y z
N MET A 1 23.33 15.79 -17.68
CA MET A 1 23.80 14.66 -16.86
C MET A 1 23.26 14.81 -15.43
N PHE A 2 22.08 14.24 -15.14
CA PHE A 2 21.60 14.03 -13.78
C PHE A 2 21.41 12.53 -13.59
N LYS A 3 22.32 11.96 -12.80
CA LYS A 3 22.47 10.55 -12.49
C LYS A 3 21.44 10.17 -11.43
N GLY A 4 20.17 10.08 -11.83
CA GLY A 4 19.07 9.66 -10.98
C GLY A 4 18.95 8.13 -10.94
N ASN A 5 19.96 7.45 -10.42
CA ASN A 5 19.85 6.04 -10.07
C ASN A 5 19.05 5.95 -8.77
N GLY A 6 17.73 6.10 -8.86
CA GLY A 6 16.82 6.13 -7.73
C GLY A 6 15.73 5.09 -7.93
N THR A 7 16.04 3.84 -7.63
CA THR A 7 15.11 2.70 -7.55
C THR A 7 14.14 2.87 -6.36
N ARG A 8 13.47 4.01 -6.26
CA ARG A 8 12.33 4.17 -5.37
C ARG A 8 11.12 3.67 -6.16
N ALA A 9 10.62 2.50 -5.78
CA ALA A 9 9.43 1.93 -6.39
C ALA A 9 8.31 2.97 -6.37
N ALA A 10 7.69 3.19 -7.53
CA ALA A 10 6.71 4.25 -7.70
C ALA A 10 5.46 3.97 -6.84
N PRO A 11 4.74 5.03 -6.41
CA PRO A 11 3.57 4.87 -5.55
C PRO A 11 2.48 4.04 -6.23
N VAL A 12 1.95 3.06 -5.53
CA VAL A 12 0.82 2.25 -6.03
C VAL A 12 -0.48 2.91 -5.59
N PRO A 13 -1.47 3.11 -6.48
CA PRO A 13 -2.75 3.65 -6.07
C PRO A 13 -3.52 2.63 -5.21
N ALA A 14 -4.28 3.11 -4.22
CA ALA A 14 -4.96 2.26 -3.24
C ALA A 14 -5.89 1.19 -3.86
N ASN A 15 -6.47 1.49 -5.03
CA ASN A 15 -7.31 0.54 -5.77
C ASN A 15 -6.52 -0.65 -6.37
N GLN A 16 -5.21 -0.52 -6.54
CA GLN A 16 -4.30 -1.58 -6.98
C GLN A 16 -3.64 -2.31 -5.81
N VAL A 17 -3.83 -1.83 -4.58
CA VAL A 17 -3.36 -2.52 -3.38
C VAL A 17 -4.33 -3.64 -3.02
N ARG A 18 -3.87 -4.87 -3.21
CA ARG A 18 -4.60 -6.08 -2.81
C ARG A 18 -4.64 -6.18 -1.29
N VAL A 19 -5.68 -6.82 -0.74
CA VAL A 19 -5.77 -7.10 0.71
C VAL A 19 -5.82 -8.60 0.90
N ALA A 20 -4.93 -9.12 1.74
CA ALA A 20 -4.96 -10.48 2.24
C ALA A 20 -5.53 -10.49 3.66
N GLN A 21 -6.38 -11.46 3.97
CA GLN A 21 -7.01 -11.58 5.29
C GLN A 21 -6.05 -11.99 6.40
N SER A 22 -4.95 -12.65 6.04
CA SER A 22 -3.89 -13.08 6.95
C SER A 22 -2.61 -13.34 6.15
N ARG A 23 -1.48 -13.51 6.85
CA ARG A 23 -0.20 -13.79 6.22
C ARG A 23 -0.17 -15.17 5.56
N ASP A 24 -0.89 -16.14 6.14
CA ASP A 24 -1.02 -17.50 5.61
C ASP A 24 -1.77 -17.55 4.26
N ALA A 25 -2.63 -16.57 3.99
CA ALA A 25 -3.33 -16.45 2.71
C ALA A 25 -2.42 -15.98 1.56
N VAL A 26 -1.18 -15.59 1.86
CA VAL A 26 -0.23 -15.08 0.87
C VAL A 26 0.76 -16.18 0.50
N SER A 27 0.56 -16.79 -0.66
CA SER A 27 1.45 -17.83 -1.20
C SER A 27 2.61 -17.27 -2.05
N GLU A 28 2.66 -15.95 -2.23
CA GLU A 28 3.66 -15.26 -3.05
C GLU A 28 4.85 -14.80 -2.19
N GLU A 29 6.06 -14.73 -2.76
CA GLU A 29 7.17 -14.04 -2.09
C GLU A 29 6.91 -12.53 -2.04
N PHE A 30 7.08 -11.94 -0.85
CA PHE A 30 6.90 -10.52 -0.62
C PHE A 30 8.01 -9.93 0.25
N THR A 31 8.27 -8.65 0.05
CA THR A 31 9.14 -7.84 0.90
C THR A 31 8.27 -7.00 1.84
N GLU A 32 8.44 -7.16 3.14
CA GLU A 32 7.76 -6.34 4.12
C GLU A 32 8.32 -4.90 4.08
N LEU A 33 7.46 -3.93 3.78
CA LEU A 33 7.83 -2.52 3.75
C LEU A 33 7.61 -1.85 5.10
N GLY A 34 6.68 -2.39 5.89
CA GLY A 34 6.40 -1.98 7.26
C GLY A 34 4.98 -2.28 7.69
N VAL A 35 4.63 -1.91 8.91
CA VAL A 35 3.26 -2.06 9.44
C VAL A 35 2.48 -0.76 9.28
N THR A 36 1.27 -0.90 8.77
CA THR A 36 0.30 0.18 8.56
C THR A 36 -0.83 0.03 9.55
N ARG A 37 -1.04 1.09 10.33
CA ARG A 37 -2.17 1.20 11.27
C ARG A 37 -3.08 2.33 10.82
N ALA A 38 -4.36 2.03 10.70
CA ALA A 38 -5.37 3.01 10.34
C ALA A 38 -6.51 2.99 11.35
N LYS A 39 -7.09 4.17 11.58
CA LYS A 39 -8.27 4.35 12.42
C LYS A 39 -9.29 5.16 11.63
N ALA A 40 -10.51 4.68 11.54
CA ALA A 40 -11.59 5.36 10.83
C ALA A 40 -12.95 5.09 11.50
N PRO A 41 -14.01 5.87 11.21
CA PRO A 41 -15.34 5.61 11.75
C PRO A 41 -15.98 4.33 11.20
N SER A 42 -15.49 3.80 10.06
CA SER A 42 -15.94 2.54 9.48
C SER A 42 -14.77 1.58 9.16
N ALA A 43 -15.04 0.27 9.17
CA ALA A 43 -14.06 -0.74 8.80
C ALA A 43 -13.51 -0.53 7.37
N GLN A 44 -14.39 -0.18 6.45
CA GLN A 44 -14.07 0.04 5.04
C GLN A 44 -13.10 1.22 4.88
N GLU A 45 -13.37 2.36 5.52
CA GLU A 45 -12.48 3.53 5.48
C GLU A 45 -11.14 3.23 6.14
N ALA A 46 -11.11 2.45 7.23
CA ALA A 46 -9.85 2.10 7.88
C ALA A 46 -8.97 1.25 6.96
N VAL A 47 -9.56 0.28 6.25
CA VAL A 47 -8.84 -0.52 5.25
C VAL A 47 -8.40 0.35 4.06
N ASP A 48 -9.24 1.26 3.58
CA ASP A 48 -8.90 2.15 2.47
C ASP A 48 -7.74 3.09 2.81
N LEU A 49 -7.77 3.70 4.00
CA LEU A 49 -6.66 4.49 4.54
C LEU A 49 -5.36 3.68 4.65
N ALA A 50 -5.47 2.41 5.08
CA ALA A 50 -4.31 1.52 5.13
C ALA A 50 -3.76 1.24 3.72
N LYS A 51 -4.63 0.99 2.73
CA LYS A 51 -4.23 0.78 1.33
C LYS A 51 -3.52 2.00 0.75
N GLN A 52 -4.08 3.19 0.94
CA GLN A 52 -3.47 4.44 0.49
C GLN A 52 -2.07 4.61 1.09
N LYS A 53 -1.94 4.42 2.41
CA LYS A 53 -0.65 4.50 3.10
C LYS A 53 0.35 3.47 2.59
N CYS A 54 -0.09 2.24 2.35
CA CYS A 54 0.77 1.17 1.86
C CYS A 54 1.27 1.42 0.43
N GLY A 55 0.35 1.84 -0.45
CA GLY A 55 0.70 2.21 -1.82
C GLY A 55 1.69 3.37 -1.89
N GLN A 56 1.55 4.35 -1.00
CA GLN A 56 2.49 5.48 -0.86
C GLN A 56 3.82 5.10 -0.18
N ALA A 57 3.86 4.02 0.59
CA ALA A 57 5.03 3.54 1.33
C ALA A 57 6.03 2.80 0.41
N GLY A 58 6.47 3.44 -0.68
CA GLY A 58 7.45 2.86 -1.61
C GLY A 58 6.87 1.75 -2.50
N GLY A 59 5.59 1.88 -2.87
CA GLY A 59 4.94 1.03 -3.86
C GLY A 59 4.47 -0.32 -3.32
N GLY A 60 3.96 -0.37 -2.09
CA GLY A 60 3.33 -1.56 -1.56
C GLY A 60 2.05 -1.89 -2.33
N ASN A 61 1.95 -3.11 -2.84
CA ASN A 61 0.83 -3.58 -3.65
C ASN A 61 -0.02 -4.63 -2.94
N LEU A 62 0.36 -5.04 -1.74
CA LEU A 62 -0.37 -6.01 -0.95
C LEU A 62 -0.38 -5.57 0.51
N LEU A 63 -1.56 -5.65 1.11
CA LEU A 63 -1.83 -5.30 2.49
C LEU A 63 -2.27 -6.57 3.21
N ILE A 64 -1.46 -7.05 4.13
CA ILE A 64 -1.73 -8.27 4.88
C ILE A 64 -2.33 -7.87 6.21
N LEU A 65 -3.61 -8.18 6.44
CA LEU A 65 -4.23 -7.93 7.73
C LEU A 65 -3.55 -8.82 8.79
N ASN A 66 -2.89 -8.20 9.76
CA ASN A 66 -2.27 -8.93 10.89
C ASN A 66 -3.34 -9.28 11.92
N THR A 67 -4.32 -8.38 12.08
CA THR A 67 -5.50 -8.59 12.91
C THR A 67 -6.75 -8.22 12.11
N PRO A 68 -7.86 -8.93 12.32
CA PRO A 68 -9.13 -8.55 11.72
C PRO A 68 -9.51 -7.13 12.17
N PRO A 69 -10.14 -6.33 11.30
CA PRO A 69 -10.63 -5.01 11.68
C PRO A 69 -11.52 -5.13 12.91
N PHE A 70 -11.26 -4.33 13.93
CA PHE A 70 -12.05 -4.35 15.16
C PHE A 70 -12.46 -2.94 15.55
N GLU A 71 -13.67 -2.81 16.06
CA GLU A 71 -14.14 -1.55 16.63
C GLU A 71 -13.60 -1.39 18.06
N SER A 72 -13.07 -0.20 18.34
CA SER A 72 -12.59 0.19 19.65
C SER A 72 -13.01 1.63 19.91
N ASN A 73 -13.87 1.82 20.92
CA ASN A 73 -14.29 3.13 21.40
C ASN A 73 -14.93 4.01 20.30
N GLY A 74 -15.83 3.42 19.49
CA GLY A 74 -16.51 4.11 18.38
C GLY A 74 -15.63 4.39 17.17
N SER A 75 -14.51 3.69 17.03
CA SER A 75 -13.63 3.79 15.85
C SER A 75 -13.12 2.41 15.45
N TRP A 76 -13.15 2.12 14.16
CA TRP A 76 -12.56 0.91 13.59
C TRP A 76 -11.05 1.06 13.46
N ARG A 77 -10.34 0.04 13.93
CA ARG A 77 -8.89 -0.07 13.85
C ARG A 77 -8.52 -1.21 12.91
N VAL A 78 -7.53 -0.94 12.07
CA VAL A 78 -6.92 -1.93 11.17
C VAL A 78 -5.42 -1.91 11.43
N ASP A 79 -4.87 -3.09 11.72
CA ASP A 79 -3.42 -3.33 11.75
C ASP A 79 -3.07 -4.31 10.63
N ALA A 80 -2.22 -3.86 9.73
CA ALA A 80 -1.87 -4.62 8.55
C ALA A 80 -0.43 -4.36 8.12
N SER A 81 0.27 -5.41 7.73
CA SER A 81 1.59 -5.30 7.13
C SER A 81 1.49 -4.90 5.68
N CYS A 82 2.11 -3.77 5.35
CA CYS A 82 2.29 -3.35 3.97
C CYS A 82 3.47 -4.11 3.38
N VAL A 83 3.22 -4.81 2.28
CA VAL A 83 4.23 -5.60 1.62
C VAL A 83 4.25 -5.30 0.13
N ARG A 84 5.41 -5.53 -0.47
CA ARG A 84 5.61 -5.47 -1.92
C ARG A 84 5.89 -6.86 -2.44
N THR A 85 4.99 -7.37 -3.27
CA THR A 85 5.21 -8.62 -4.00
C THR A 85 6.00 -8.34 -5.27
N LYS A 86 6.71 -9.35 -5.78
CA LYS A 86 7.47 -9.22 -7.03
C LYS A 86 6.57 -8.92 -8.24
N ASN A 87 5.29 -9.26 -8.12
CA ASN A 87 4.24 -9.02 -9.12
C ASN A 87 3.49 -7.69 -8.89
N ALA A 88 4.09 -6.75 -8.16
CA ALA A 88 3.51 -5.43 -7.98
C ALA A 88 3.21 -4.82 -9.35
N PRO A 89 1.96 -4.36 -9.60
CA PRO A 89 1.67 -3.63 -10.81
C PRO A 89 2.66 -2.47 -10.85
N ALA A 90 3.40 -2.36 -11.96
CA ALA A 90 4.30 -1.25 -12.19
C ALA A 90 3.47 0.02 -11.96
N ALA A 91 3.77 0.72 -10.87
CA ALA A 91 3.05 1.91 -10.48
C ALA A 91 2.97 2.81 -11.72
N ALA A 92 1.75 3.28 -12.01
CA ALA A 92 1.53 4.22 -13.10
C ALA A 92 2.63 5.29 -12.99
N PRO A 93 3.39 5.56 -14.06
CA PRO A 93 4.54 6.46 -13.97
C PRO A 93 4.03 7.72 -13.30
N SER A 94 4.59 8.05 -12.13
CA SER A 94 4.37 9.33 -11.48
C SER A 94 4.51 10.35 -12.59
N GLY A 95 3.40 11.00 -12.93
CA GLY A 95 3.35 11.91 -14.06
C GLY A 95 4.38 12.99 -13.85
N SER A 96 5.57 12.79 -14.42
CA SER A 96 6.41 13.87 -14.90
C SER A 96 5.54 14.54 -15.94
N GLY A 97 4.76 15.53 -15.51
CA GLY A 97 4.03 16.41 -16.39
C GLY A 97 5.01 16.86 -17.45
N GLY A 98 4.85 16.32 -18.66
CA GLY A 98 5.56 16.78 -19.82
C GLY A 98 5.17 18.23 -20.03
N ARG A 99 6.02 19.16 -19.61
CA ARG A 99 6.07 20.46 -20.28
C ARG A 99 6.63 20.16 -21.66
N ALA A 100 5.71 20.12 -22.63
CA ALA A 100 6.05 20.23 -24.04
C ALA A 100 6.95 21.47 -24.22
N PRO A 101 8.12 21.37 -24.85
CA PRO A 101 8.84 22.56 -25.29
C PRO A 101 8.10 23.15 -26.50
N GLN A 102 7.65 24.40 -26.36
CA GLN A 102 7.52 25.34 -27.48
C GLN A 102 8.78 26.19 -27.51
#